data_AF-D7MJD8-F1
#
_entry.id   AF-D7MJD8-F1
#
_cell.length_a   1.000
_cell.length_b   1.000
_cell.length_c   1.000
_cell.angle_alpha   90.00
_cell.angle_beta   90.00
_cell.angle_gamma   90.00
#
_symmetry.space_group_name_H-M   'P 1'
#
loop_
_entity.id
_entity.type
_entity.pdbx_description
1 polymer ?
#
loop_
_entity_poly.entity_id
_entity_poly.type
_entity_poly.pdbx_seq_one_letter_code
_entity_poly.pdbx_strand_id
1 'polypeptide(L)'
;MHHERYKKKYWTPSEDLKLTRLVATYGPRRWKHIAEKMQVKTGKSCRFRWINQLDPRINKTAFNDEEEAKILSAQRELGNKWSKIAKLLHRRTANAVKNHWHQLMRKTLMKQAKDETNNLKAKYKEAMEYSARHHQLTHHVSISQPSSSSLPSEAKDTTEASYFKTNVPLKYIDFLGVGDA
;
A
#
# COMPACT_ATOMS: atom_id res chain seq x y z
N MET A 1 -1.31 -6.40 28.46
CA MET A 1 -0.34 -7.44 28.02
C MET A 1 0.05 -7.39 26.51
N HIS A 2 -0.42 -6.43 25.70
CA HIS A 2 -0.04 -6.34 24.27
C HIS A 2 1.35 -5.74 23.98
N HIS A 3 1.87 -4.92 24.89
CA HIS A 3 3.17 -4.23 24.74
C HIS A 3 4.38 -5.18 24.64
N GLU A 4 4.35 -6.31 25.37
CA GLU A 4 5.43 -7.32 25.38
C GLU A 4 5.59 -8.02 24.02
N ARG A 5 4.47 -8.29 23.35
CA ARG A 5 4.47 -8.92 22.01
C ARG A 5 4.87 -7.91 20.93
N TYR A 6 4.52 -6.64 21.12
CA TYR A 6 4.86 -5.56 20.18
C TYR A 6 6.39 -5.32 20.13
N LYS A 7 7.06 -5.20 21.29
CA LYS A 7 8.53 -5.04 21.36
C LYS A 7 9.31 -6.20 20.70
N LYS A 8 8.78 -7.43 20.74
CA LYS A 8 9.42 -8.59 20.07
C LYS A 8 9.42 -8.46 18.54
N LYS A 9 8.44 -7.77 17.95
CA LYS A 9 8.24 -7.66 16.50
C LYS A 9 9.18 -6.64 15.83
N TYR A 10 9.45 -5.51 16.48
CA TYR A 10 10.27 -4.44 15.90
C TYR A 10 11.76 -4.64 16.19
N TRP A 11 12.59 -4.30 15.22
CA TRP A 11 14.05 -4.31 15.35
C TRP A 11 14.54 -2.88 15.55
N THR A 12 15.27 -2.65 16.62
CA THR A 12 15.93 -1.38 16.90
C THR A 12 17.33 -1.35 16.27
N PRO A 13 17.91 -0.16 16.01
CA PRO A 13 19.29 -0.05 15.51
C PRO A 13 20.32 -0.73 16.42
N SER A 14 20.13 -0.68 17.75
CA SER A 14 20.99 -1.36 18.72
C SER A 14 20.91 -2.89 18.56
N GLU A 15 19.71 -3.44 18.38
CA GLU A 15 19.53 -4.87 18.11
C GLU A 15 20.15 -5.28 16.76
N ASP A 16 20.02 -4.45 15.72
CA ASP A 16 20.64 -4.71 14.42
C ASP A 16 22.17 -4.72 14.49
N LEU A 17 22.76 -3.77 15.23
CA LEU A 17 24.20 -3.72 15.46
C LEU A 17 24.68 -4.96 16.24
N LYS A 18 23.94 -5.33 17.30
CA LYS A 18 24.22 -6.54 18.08
C LYS A 18 24.13 -7.79 17.21
N LEU A 19 23.08 -7.94 16.41
CA LEU A 19 22.92 -9.07 15.49
C LEU A 19 24.07 -9.11 14.47
N THR A 20 24.47 -7.97 13.91
CA THR A 20 25.57 -7.87 12.94
C THR A 20 26.88 -8.33 13.55
N ARG A 21 27.20 -7.88 14.78
CA ARG A 21 28.40 -8.33 15.52
C ARG A 21 28.36 -9.83 15.78
N LEU A 22 27.23 -10.35 16.26
CA LEU A 22 27.07 -11.78 16.52
C LEU A 22 27.21 -12.63 15.24
N VAL A 23 26.68 -12.16 14.12
CA VAL A 23 26.85 -12.85 12.83
C VAL A 23 28.29 -12.79 12.35
N ALA A 24 29.01 -11.68 12.57
CA ALA A 24 30.44 -11.58 12.26
C ALA A 24 31.27 -12.58 13.11
N THR A 25 30.94 -12.74 14.40
CA THR A 25 31.65 -13.68 15.30
C THR A 25 31.30 -15.14 15.03
N TYR A 26 30.01 -15.47 14.85
CA TYR A 26 29.54 -16.86 14.81
C TYR A 26 29.18 -17.38 13.41
N GLY A 27 29.10 -16.50 12.41
CA GLY A 27 28.67 -16.79 11.06
C GLY A 27 27.13 -16.91 10.89
N PRO A 28 26.60 -16.72 9.68
CA PRO A 28 25.15 -16.70 9.40
C PRO A 28 24.53 -18.11 9.29
N ARG A 29 24.88 -19.01 10.22
CA ARG A 29 24.41 -20.41 10.24
C ARG A 29 23.85 -20.81 11.61
N ARG A 30 24.46 -20.33 12.70
CA ARG A 30 24.15 -20.72 14.08
C ARG A 30 23.08 -19.83 14.71
N TRP A 31 21.92 -19.73 14.06
CA TRP A 31 20.86 -18.77 14.44
C TRP A 31 20.27 -19.01 15.84
N LYS A 32 20.17 -20.27 16.29
CA LYS A 32 19.73 -20.59 17.65
C LYS A 32 20.68 -20.00 18.69
N HIS A 33 21.98 -20.22 18.53
CA HIS A 33 23.00 -19.69 19.42
C HIS A 33 23.08 -18.15 19.39
N ILE A 34 22.95 -17.55 18.21
CA ILE A 34 22.88 -16.09 18.07
C ILE A 34 21.66 -15.54 18.81
N ALA A 35 20.51 -16.21 18.72
CA ALA A 35 19.29 -15.81 19.41
C ALA A 35 19.41 -15.89 20.94
N GLU A 36 20.06 -16.93 21.49
CA GLU A 36 20.36 -17.03 22.93
C GLU A 36 21.10 -15.78 23.43
N LYS A 37 22.06 -15.27 22.65
CA LYS A 37 22.81 -14.04 22.97
C LYS A 37 22.01 -12.75 22.74
N MET A 38 21.01 -12.78 21.86
CA MET A 38 20.08 -11.67 21.66
C MET A 38 19.03 -11.55 22.77
N GLN A 39 18.73 -12.65 23.48
CA GLN A 39 17.77 -12.80 24.59
C GLN A 39 16.29 -12.55 24.23
N VAL A 40 15.98 -11.49 23.48
CA VAL A 40 14.61 -11.08 23.13
C VAL A 40 14.15 -11.49 21.72
N LYS A 41 15.06 -12.04 20.90
CA LYS A 41 14.77 -12.45 19.51
C LYS A 41 14.97 -13.95 19.33
N THR A 42 14.09 -14.58 18.55
CA THR A 42 14.22 -16.01 18.18
C THR A 42 15.19 -16.20 17.02
N GLY A 43 15.76 -17.40 16.86
CA GLY A 43 16.67 -17.70 15.76
C GLY A 43 16.05 -17.47 14.38
N LYS A 44 14.75 -17.78 14.23
CA LYS A 44 13.97 -17.49 13.03
C LYS A 44 13.91 -15.98 12.73
N SER A 45 13.67 -15.16 13.76
CA SER A 45 13.64 -13.69 13.62
C SER A 45 15.01 -13.14 13.24
N CYS A 46 16.08 -13.59 13.91
CA CYS A 46 17.45 -13.19 13.60
C CYS A 46 17.84 -13.53 12.16
N ARG A 47 17.57 -14.76 11.72
CA ARG A 47 17.81 -15.19 10.34
C ARG A 47 17.03 -14.33 9.36
N PHE A 48 15.73 -14.13 9.61
CA PHE A 48 14.87 -13.35 8.74
C PHE A 48 15.35 -11.90 8.61
N ARG A 49 15.72 -11.26 9.72
CA ARG A 49 16.27 -9.90 9.73
C ARG A 49 17.56 -9.82 8.92
N TRP A 50 18.47 -10.78 9.14
CA TRP A 50 19.73 -10.83 8.42
C TRP A 50 19.55 -10.95 6.91
N ILE A 51 18.87 -12.01 6.45
CA ILE A 51 18.76 -12.33 5.02
C ILE A 51 17.92 -11.33 4.21
N ASN A 52 17.10 -10.51 4.88
CA ASN A 52 16.25 -9.53 4.21
C ASN A 52 16.76 -8.09 4.31
N GLN A 53 17.58 -7.74 5.32
CA GLN A 53 17.92 -6.34 5.59
C GLN A 53 19.38 -6.07 5.99
N LEU A 54 20.00 -6.94 6.80
CA LEU A 54 21.33 -6.63 7.37
C LEU A 54 22.51 -7.17 6.58
N ASP A 55 22.32 -8.27 5.84
CA ASP A 55 23.40 -8.84 5.04
C ASP A 55 23.95 -7.77 4.06
N PRO A 56 25.24 -7.42 4.13
CA PRO A 56 25.82 -6.37 3.29
C PRO A 56 25.77 -6.71 1.80
N ARG A 57 25.53 -7.98 1.45
CA ARG A 57 25.37 -8.40 0.06
C ARG A 57 24.04 -7.99 -0.54
N ILE A 58 23.06 -7.55 0.26
CA ILE A 58 21.73 -7.14 -0.21
C ILE A 58 21.81 -5.76 -0.86
N ASN A 59 21.23 -5.62 -2.05
CA ASN A 59 21.06 -4.33 -2.69
C ASN A 59 19.89 -3.56 -2.07
N LYS A 60 20.20 -2.42 -1.43
CA LYS A 60 19.25 -1.53 -0.73
C LYS A 60 18.83 -0.30 -1.54
N THR A 61 19.35 -0.13 -2.76
CA THR A 61 18.98 0.97 -3.64
C THR A 61 17.52 0.87 -4.09
N ALA A 62 16.94 1.95 -4.63
CA ALA A 62 15.62 1.88 -5.26
C ALA A 62 15.63 0.88 -6.43
N PHE A 63 14.47 0.30 -6.74
CA PHE A 63 14.32 -0.49 -7.96
C PHE A 63 14.42 0.46 -9.17
N ASN A 64 15.17 0.03 -10.19
CA ASN A 64 15.22 0.75 -11.46
C ASN A 64 14.18 0.18 -12.45
N ASP A 65 13.89 0.94 -13.51
CA ASP A 65 12.85 0.58 -14.48
C ASP A 65 13.07 -0.80 -15.13
N GLU A 66 14.32 -1.22 -15.34
CA GLU A 66 14.66 -2.54 -15.88
C GLU A 66 14.31 -3.66 -14.89
N GLU A 67 14.64 -3.48 -13.60
CA GLU A 67 14.26 -4.40 -12.54
C GLU A 67 12.73 -4.43 -12.37
N GLU A 68 12.05 -3.28 -12.42
CA GLU A 68 10.59 -3.21 -12.34
C GLU A 68 9.93 -3.98 -13.49
N ALA A 69 10.39 -3.77 -14.73
CA ALA A 69 9.89 -4.48 -15.90
C ALA A 69 10.05 -6.00 -15.77
N LYS A 70 11.20 -6.47 -15.28
CA LYS A 70 11.44 -7.89 -14.99
C LYS A 70 10.49 -8.42 -13.91
N ILE A 71 10.25 -7.66 -12.84
CA ILE A 71 9.32 -8.05 -11.79
C ILE A 71 7.90 -8.21 -12.35
N LEU A 72 7.44 -7.26 -13.16
CA LEU A 72 6.09 -7.29 -13.74
C LEU A 72 5.93 -8.46 -14.72
N SER A 73 6.88 -8.67 -15.63
CA SER A 73 6.82 -9.81 -16.57
C SER A 73 6.86 -11.15 -15.83
N ALA A 74 7.81 -11.31 -14.91
CA ALA A 74 7.96 -12.56 -14.18
C ALA A 74 6.79 -12.84 -13.24
N GLN A 75 6.15 -11.81 -12.65
CA GLN A 75 4.95 -12.00 -11.84
C GLN A 75 3.75 -12.44 -12.70
N ARG A 76 3.62 -11.92 -13.93
CA ARG A 76 2.58 -12.36 -14.89
C ARG A 76 2.75 -13.83 -15.26
N GLU A 77 3.97 -14.29 -15.46
CA GLU A 77 4.27 -15.67 -15.88
C GLU A 77 4.28 -16.67 -14.71
N LEU A 78 4.88 -16.29 -13.58
CA LEU A 78 5.14 -17.21 -12.46
C LEU A 78 4.15 -17.09 -11.31
N GLY A 79 3.39 -15.99 -11.24
CA GLY A 79 2.58 -15.59 -10.11
C GLY A 79 3.42 -15.15 -8.90
N ASN A 80 2.89 -15.33 -7.70
CA ASN A 80 3.50 -14.85 -6.43
C ASN A 80 4.68 -15.73 -5.95
N LYS A 81 5.50 -16.23 -6.87
CA LYS A 81 6.71 -17.03 -6.60
C LYS A 81 7.91 -16.12 -6.38
N TRP A 82 7.83 -15.25 -5.37
CA TRP A 82 8.82 -14.19 -5.10
C TRP A 82 10.27 -14.66 -5.01
N SER A 83 10.51 -15.85 -4.44
CA SER A 83 11.85 -16.43 -4.36
C SER A 83 12.41 -16.83 -5.72
N LYS A 84 11.57 -17.17 -6.71
CA LYS A 84 12.01 -17.42 -8.09
C LYS A 84 12.29 -16.10 -8.81
N ILE A 85 11.38 -15.13 -8.66
CA ILE A 85 11.52 -13.80 -9.28
C ILE A 85 12.78 -13.10 -8.76
N ALA A 86 13.05 -13.15 -7.46
CA ALA A 86 14.25 -12.54 -6.87
C ALA A 86 15.56 -13.12 -7.40
N LYS A 87 15.58 -14.37 -7.90
CA LYS A 87 16.78 -14.95 -8.53
C LYS A 87 17.10 -14.33 -9.89
N LEU A 88 16.12 -13.68 -10.53
CA LEU A 88 16.30 -12.96 -11.80
C LEU A 88 16.93 -11.57 -11.60
N LEU A 89 17.00 -11.09 -10.35
CA LEU A 89 17.43 -9.75 -10.01
C LEU A 89 18.71 -9.81 -9.18
N HIS A 90 19.65 -8.91 -9.48
CA HIS A 90 20.93 -8.93 -8.80
C HIS A 90 20.79 -8.49 -7.34
N ARG A 91 21.12 -9.40 -6.40
CA ARG A 91 21.18 -9.11 -4.95
C ARG A 91 19.87 -8.57 -4.35
N ARG A 92 18.73 -8.80 -5.00
CA ARG A 92 17.40 -8.49 -4.45
C ARG A 92 16.86 -9.67 -3.67
N THR A 93 16.09 -9.37 -2.62
CA THR A 93 15.47 -10.41 -1.77
C THR A 93 14.02 -10.65 -2.21
N ALA A 94 13.51 -11.86 -1.98
CA ALA A 94 12.11 -12.19 -2.25
C ALA A 94 11.14 -11.21 -1.55
N ASN A 95 11.48 -10.77 -0.35
CA ASN A 95 10.68 -9.80 0.39
C ASN A 95 10.73 -8.40 -0.25
N ALA A 96 11.88 -7.97 -0.75
CA ALA A 96 11.99 -6.69 -1.47
C ALA A 96 11.13 -6.69 -2.74
N VAL A 97 11.20 -7.76 -3.54
CA VAL A 97 10.40 -7.92 -4.76
C VAL A 97 8.90 -7.87 -4.47
N LYS A 98 8.43 -8.68 -3.51
CA LYS A 98 7.02 -8.68 -3.08
C LYS A 98 6.56 -7.29 -2.65
N ASN A 99 7.35 -6.62 -1.81
CA ASN A 99 7.03 -5.30 -1.30
C ASN A 99 6.94 -4.27 -2.44
N HIS A 100 7.88 -4.34 -3.38
CA HIS A 100 7.90 -3.46 -4.53
C HIS A 100 6.68 -3.68 -5.44
N TRP A 101 6.33 -4.93 -5.73
CA TRP A 101 5.10 -5.24 -6.46
C TRP A 101 3.85 -4.68 -5.76
N HIS A 102 3.72 -4.84 -4.44
CA HIS A 102 2.61 -4.23 -3.69
C HIS A 102 2.62 -2.68 -3.75
N GLN A 103 3.79 -2.06 -3.80
CA GLN A 103 3.90 -0.60 -3.98
C GLN A 103 3.41 -0.18 -5.36
N LEU A 104 3.80 -0.89 -6.42
CA LEU A 104 3.33 -0.64 -7.78
C LEU A 104 1.81 -0.80 -7.89
N MET A 105 1.25 -1.90 -7.36
CA MET A 105 -0.20 -2.13 -7.41
C MET A 105 -0.98 -1.05 -6.67
N ARG A 106 -0.53 -0.62 -5.48
CA ARG A 106 -1.16 0.50 -4.77
C ARG A 106 -1.09 1.80 -5.56
N LYS A 107 0.03 2.12 -6.19
CA LYS A 107 0.17 3.32 -7.03
C LYS A 107 -0.78 3.30 -8.22
N THR A 108 -0.91 2.15 -8.90
CA THR A 108 -1.83 1.98 -10.02
C THR A 108 -3.28 2.18 -9.59
N LEU A 109 -3.70 1.57 -8.47
CA LEU A 109 -5.06 1.71 -7.94
C LEU A 109 -5.36 3.15 -7.50
N MET A 110 -4.43 3.81 -6.82
CA MET A 110 -4.58 5.22 -6.42
C MET A 110 -4.69 6.14 -7.63
N LYS A 111 -3.96 5.86 -8.72
CA LYS A 111 -4.07 6.60 -9.97
C LYS A 111 -5.45 6.42 -10.60
N GLN A 112 -5.94 5.19 -10.70
CA GLN A 112 -7.28 4.89 -11.24
C GLN A 112 -8.38 5.60 -10.45
N ALA A 113 -8.36 5.53 -9.12
CA ALA A 113 -9.35 6.22 -8.28
C ALA A 113 -9.31 7.75 -8.46
N LYS A 114 -8.12 8.33 -8.64
CA LYS A 114 -7.95 9.76 -8.90
C LYS A 114 -8.51 10.15 -10.28
N ASP A 115 -8.24 9.34 -11.29
CA ASP A 115 -8.74 9.56 -12.65
C ASP A 115 -10.27 9.45 -12.69
N GLU A 116 -10.85 8.49 -11.97
CA GLU A 116 -12.31 8.36 -11.80
C GLU A 116 -12.93 9.58 -11.12
N THR A 117 -12.31 10.05 -10.02
CA THR A 117 -12.76 11.25 -9.30
C THR A 117 -12.71 12.49 -10.19
N ASN A 118 -11.64 12.66 -10.96
CA ASN A 118 -11.49 13.77 -11.89
C ASN A 118 -12.53 13.73 -13.00
N ASN A 119 -12.79 12.55 -13.56
CA ASN A 119 -13.82 12.34 -14.58
C ASN A 119 -15.22 12.67 -14.02
N LEU A 120 -15.51 12.23 -12.79
CA LEU A 120 -16.78 12.51 -12.13
C LEU A 120 -16.97 14.02 -11.90
N LYS A 121 -15.93 14.71 -11.42
CA LYS A 121 -15.94 16.18 -11.26
C LYS A 121 -16.18 16.90 -12.59
N ALA A 122 -15.56 16.45 -13.68
CA ALA A 122 -15.77 17.02 -15.01
C ALA A 122 -17.23 16.86 -15.46
N LYS A 123 -17.82 15.68 -15.30
CA LYS A 123 -19.24 15.42 -15.62
C LYS A 123 -20.20 16.29 -14.79
N TYR A 124 -19.94 16.45 -13.49
CA TYR A 124 -20.75 17.32 -12.64
C TYR A 124 -20.67 18.79 -13.08
N LYS A 125 -19.47 19.27 -13.43
CA LYS A 125 -19.29 20.63 -13.94
C LYS A 125 -20.05 20.85 -15.25
N GLU A 126 -19.97 19.91 -16.18
CA GLU A 126 -20.69 19.96 -17.45
C GLU A 126 -22.21 19.95 -17.26
N ALA A 127 -22.72 19.10 -16.36
CA ALA A 127 -24.15 19.06 -16.03
C ALA A 127 -24.64 20.37 -15.40
N MET A 128 -23.84 20.98 -14.52
CA MET A 128 -24.12 22.29 -13.93
C MET A 128 -24.12 23.40 -14.97
N GLU A 129 -23.15 23.41 -15.88
CA GLU A 129 -23.09 24.38 -16.99
C GLU A 129 -24.24 24.20 -17.98
N TYR A 130 -24.64 22.96 -18.28
CA TYR A 130 -25.82 22.66 -19.11
C TYR A 130 -27.11 23.19 -18.45
N SER A 131 -27.30 22.91 -17.16
CA SER A 131 -28.45 23.38 -16.40
C SER A 131 -28.50 24.91 -16.35
N ALA A 132 -27.37 25.57 -16.08
CA ALA A 132 -27.28 27.03 -16.06
C ALA A 132 -27.64 27.66 -17.42
N ARG A 133 -27.16 27.10 -18.54
CA ARG A 133 -27.51 27.56 -19.89
C ARG A 133 -29.00 27.36 -20.22
N HIS A 134 -29.59 26.24 -19.81
CA HIS A 134 -31.00 25.98 -20.07
C HIS A 134 -31.93 26.83 -19.20
N HIS A 135 -31.54 27.17 -17.97
CA HIS A 135 -32.27 28.10 -17.12
C HIS A 135 -32.33 29.52 -17.72
N GLN A 136 -31.26 29.96 -18.42
CA GLN A 136 -31.24 31.26 -19.10
C GLN A 136 -32.19 31.32 -20.32
N LEU A 137 -32.39 30.21 -21.04
CA LEU A 137 -33.33 30.14 -22.17
C LEU A 137 -34.80 30.08 -21.74
N THR A 138 -35.08 29.60 -20.53
CA THR A 138 -36.45 29.56 -19.98
C THR A 138 -36.99 30.92 -19.56
N HIS A 139 -36.17 31.98 -19.49
CA HIS A 139 -36.62 33.35 -19.19
C HIS A 139 -37.41 34.05 -20.32
N HIS A 140 -37.55 33.45 -21.51
CA HIS A 140 -38.37 34.00 -22.60
C HIS A 140 -39.81 33.44 -22.65
N VAL A 141 -40.11 32.37 -21.90
CA VAL A 141 -41.49 31.87 -21.77
C VAL A 141 -42.03 32.34 -20.43
N SER A 142 -42.64 33.53 -20.42
CA SER A 142 -43.50 34.00 -19.34
C SER A 142 -44.72 33.09 -19.25
N ILE A 143 -44.60 31.98 -18.52
CA ILE A 143 -45.74 31.29 -17.94
C ILE A 143 -45.69 31.56 -16.44
N SER A 144 -46.72 32.25 -15.98
CA SER A 144 -47.00 32.62 -14.60
C SER A 144 -46.79 31.43 -13.65
N GLN A 145 -46.01 31.66 -12.60
CA GLN A 145 -45.77 30.70 -11.52
C GLN A 145 -47.05 30.29 -10.80
N PRO A 146 -47.11 29.04 -10.29
CA PRO A 146 -47.73 28.75 -9.01
C PRO A 146 -46.65 28.49 -7.95
N SER A 147 -46.84 29.15 -6.81
CA SER A 147 -46.10 28.98 -5.57
C SER A 147 -46.18 27.53 -5.04
N SER A 148 -45.06 26.97 -4.58
CA SER A 148 -44.93 26.42 -3.22
C SER A 148 -43.66 25.56 -3.01
N SER A 149 -43.08 25.78 -1.83
CA SER A 149 -42.49 24.80 -0.91
C SER A 149 -41.08 24.20 -1.10
N SER A 150 -40.34 24.37 0.00
CA SER A 150 -39.34 23.50 0.63
C SER A 150 -37.96 23.34 0.00
N LEU A 151 -37.02 24.09 0.58
CA LEU A 151 -35.60 23.74 0.67
C LEU A 151 -35.42 22.48 1.53
N PRO A 152 -34.50 21.59 1.17
CA PRO A 152 -33.68 20.88 2.14
C PRO A 152 -32.25 21.41 2.07
N SER A 153 -31.90 22.23 3.05
CA SER A 153 -30.52 22.49 3.45
C SER A 153 -29.97 21.25 4.15
N GLU A 154 -29.06 20.52 3.52
CA GLU A 154 -28.03 19.72 4.20
C GLU A 154 -27.03 19.14 3.19
N ALA A 155 -26.06 19.95 2.77
CA ALA A 155 -24.82 19.43 2.19
C ALA A 155 -23.99 18.85 3.34
N LYS A 156 -24.19 17.57 3.66
CA LYS A 156 -23.32 16.87 4.61
C LYS A 156 -21.98 16.62 3.93
N ASP A 157 -21.00 17.39 4.38
CA ASP A 157 -19.58 17.22 4.16
C ASP A 157 -19.19 15.75 4.47
N THR A 158 -19.28 14.92 3.44
CA THR A 158 -18.94 13.51 3.53
C THR A 158 -17.45 13.44 3.21
N THR A 159 -16.64 13.61 4.26
CA THR A 159 -15.18 13.47 4.22
C THR A 159 -14.76 12.28 3.34
N GLU A 160 -13.72 12.46 2.52
CA GLU A 160 -13.14 11.43 1.62
C GLU A 160 -13.01 10.04 2.28
N ALA A 161 -12.79 10.00 3.60
CA ALA A 161 -12.72 8.78 4.41
C ALA A 161 -13.98 7.90 4.39
N SER A 162 -15.17 8.48 4.18
CA SER A 162 -16.46 7.78 4.12
C SER A 162 -16.63 7.00 2.82
N TYR A 163 -16.25 7.60 1.69
CA TYR A 163 -16.33 6.98 0.36
C TYR A 163 -15.43 5.73 0.25
N PHE A 164 -14.24 5.78 0.85
CA PHE A 164 -13.32 4.64 0.87
C PHE A 164 -13.80 3.47 1.72
N LYS A 165 -14.72 3.67 2.68
CA LYS A 165 -15.28 2.59 3.50
C LYS A 165 -16.42 1.84 2.81
N THR A 166 -17.16 2.48 1.92
CA THR A 166 -18.39 1.93 1.35
C THR A 166 -18.24 1.43 -0.08
N ASN A 167 -17.31 1.99 -0.86
CA ASN A 167 -17.18 1.71 -2.30
C ASN A 167 -15.96 0.90 -2.70
N VAL A 168 -15.12 0.48 -1.74
CA VAL A 168 -14.05 -0.50 -2.02
C VAL A 168 -14.64 -1.91 -1.86
N PRO A 169 -14.59 -2.77 -2.89
CA PRO A 169 -15.12 -4.13 -2.80
C PRO A 169 -14.54 -4.90 -1.60
N LEU A 170 -15.43 -5.48 -0.78
CA LEU A 170 -15.10 -6.22 0.46
C LEU A 170 -14.06 -7.33 0.28
N LYS A 171 -13.88 -7.87 -0.94
CA LYS A 171 -12.83 -8.84 -1.29
C LYS A 171 -11.39 -8.29 -1.13
N TYR A 172 -11.23 -7.01 -0.80
CA TYR A 172 -9.94 -6.32 -0.76
C TYR A 172 -9.47 -5.94 0.66
N ILE A 173 -10.31 -6.10 1.70
CA ILE A 173 -9.90 -5.86 3.10
C ILE A 173 -8.93 -6.97 3.58
N ASP A 174 -9.15 -8.21 3.15
CA ASP A 174 -8.30 -9.37 3.46
C ASP A 174 -6.89 -9.29 2.84
N PHE A 175 -6.73 -8.55 1.74
CA PHE A 175 -5.45 -8.45 1.01
C PHE A 175 -4.50 -7.40 1.59
N LEU A 176 -5.01 -6.46 2.42
CA LEU A 176 -4.23 -5.40 3.07
C LEU A 176 -3.78 -5.75 4.50
N GLY A 177 -4.14 -6.94 5.02
CA GLY A 177 -3.76 -7.34 6.38
C GLY A 177 -4.36 -6.43 7.46
N VAL A 178 -5.53 -5.84 7.19
CA VAL A 178 -6.38 -5.18 8.18
C VAL A 178 -7.58 -6.10 8.42
N GLY A 179 -7.29 -7.27 8.99
CA GLY A 179 -8.26 -8.28 9.39
C GLY A 179 -7.77 -8.94 10.67
N ASP A 180 -8.50 -8.66 11.75
CA ASP A 180 -8.49 -9.22 13.11
C ASP A 180 -7.15 -9.59 13.79
N ALA A 181 -6.83 -8.78 14.81
CA ALA A 181 -6.19 -9.23 16.05
C ALA A 181 -6.81 -8.49 17.24
#